data_AF-A0A7S4S3Y2-F1
#
_entry.id   AF-A0A7S4S3Y2-F1
#
_cell.length_a   1.000
_cell.length_b   1.000
_cell.length_c   1.000
_cell.angle_alpha   90.00
_cell.angle_beta   90.00
_cell.angle_gamma   90.00
#
_symmetry.space_group_name_H-M   'P 1'
#
loop_
_entity.id
_entity.type
_entity.pdbx_description
1 polymer ?
#
loop_
_entity_poly.entity_id
_entity_poly.type
_entity_poly.pdbx_seq_one_letter_code
_entity_poly.pdbx_strand_id
1 'polypeptide(L)'
;RVASEPRDALERYDLDITSLFALMGPMTWDTMGFHSSGRTESMVWVPFGSNREEYALVPEPLNDEDIDEEGVLERHIQFIRRRKLTFLYMVDNEGGTLTLHPRSDSKMESVTMPVEKNRLLIFRSDLMTFEFKPSGSHLTLQAWFLEAPPKITLGDIVANSENLTQALNISVGPLVPRGARAHIMAGSCLTGGGVWSLEEASAMYLSATDAHTYVPNSRFDTDLYFTKNGDVDLIPFQNSYHHHGGLCYDAEVMSFDHGFFGYTQREASLMQPAHHKSLEVGYETLYRAGFTKKTVNNKPVLVYIGDCGVEWWNTLLVRMWQGEHHDPEGRLEWEAGKALMMTGQRMSYCLGLRGPAWVCDTACSSGLTAFCTAMYSIKKPTERGTESPSVDPHCVGALAGGTNMIVDAGVYIGASGQHMLSVKGRCFTFDMSGDGYARGEGTSMCYVMISNNDRDTEMQEACAIGNKVNQDGRSASMTAPNGPSQQMCIKASLREAGVMPHDITASECHGTGTSLGDP
;
A
#
# COMPACT_ATOMS: atom_id res chain seq x y z
N ARG A 1 -10.68 -34.06 -4.09
CA ARG A 1 -10.18 -34.79 -5.27
C ARG A 1 -10.57 -36.26 -5.09
N VAL A 2 -11.23 -36.88 -6.07
CA VAL A 2 -11.41 -38.34 -6.08
C VAL A 2 -10.01 -38.94 -6.17
N ALA A 3 -9.59 -39.73 -5.17
CA ALA A 3 -8.22 -40.23 -5.09
C ALA A 3 -7.96 -41.21 -6.23
N SER A 4 -6.93 -40.94 -7.04
CA SER A 4 -6.37 -41.92 -7.97
C SER A 4 -5.85 -43.14 -7.20
N GLU A 5 -5.90 -44.34 -7.78
CA GLU A 5 -5.24 -45.50 -7.19
C GLU A 5 -3.74 -45.23 -6.99
N PRO A 6 -3.15 -45.64 -5.86
CA PRO A 6 -1.72 -45.45 -5.61
C PRO A 6 -0.89 -46.23 -6.63
N ARG A 7 0.17 -45.61 -7.12
CA ARG A 7 1.10 -46.15 -8.12
C ARG A 7 1.98 -47.26 -7.56
N ASP A 8 2.31 -47.18 -6.26
CA ASP A 8 3.14 -48.17 -5.56
C ASP A 8 2.80 -48.28 -4.06
N ALA A 9 3.54 -49.13 -3.35
CA ALA A 9 3.35 -49.38 -1.92
C ALA A 9 3.71 -48.18 -1.03
N LEU A 10 4.68 -47.35 -1.42
CA LEU A 10 5.07 -46.17 -0.63
C LEU A 10 4.00 -45.09 -0.73
N GLU A 11 3.46 -44.85 -1.92
CA GLU A 11 2.33 -43.95 -2.12
C GLU A 11 1.09 -44.46 -1.38
N ARG A 12 0.88 -45.79 -1.33
CA ARG A 12 -0.17 -46.37 -0.49
C ARG A 12 0.03 -46.04 0.99
N TYR A 13 1.23 -46.22 1.53
CA TYR A 13 1.52 -45.92 2.94
C TYR A 13 1.39 -44.42 3.26
N ASP A 14 1.78 -43.53 2.35
CA ASP A 14 1.59 -42.07 2.52
C ASP A 14 0.10 -41.68 2.51
N LEU A 15 -0.72 -42.33 1.68
CA LEU A 15 -2.17 -42.19 1.70
C LEU A 15 -2.80 -42.73 2.99
N ASP A 16 -2.28 -43.82 3.53
CA ASP A 16 -2.74 -44.36 4.82
C ASP A 16 -2.42 -43.36 5.96
N ILE A 17 -1.26 -42.69 5.95
CA ILE A 17 -0.93 -41.59 6.88
C ILE A 17 -1.89 -40.40 6.69
N THR A 18 -2.29 -40.08 5.45
CA THR A 18 -3.33 -39.07 5.18
C THR A 18 -4.67 -39.46 5.80
N SER A 19 -5.03 -40.73 5.72
CA SER A 19 -6.27 -41.24 6.30
C SER A 19 -6.23 -41.15 7.82
N LEU A 20 -5.09 -41.46 8.45
CA LEU A 20 -4.88 -41.25 9.88
C LEU A 20 -4.96 -39.76 10.26
N PHE A 21 -4.40 -38.87 9.44
CA PHE A 21 -4.55 -37.42 9.63
C PHE A 21 -6.01 -36.99 9.65
N ALA A 22 -6.79 -37.42 8.65
CA ALA A 22 -8.21 -37.09 8.56
C ALA A 22 -9.01 -37.63 9.75
N LEU A 23 -8.67 -38.82 10.26
CA LEU A 23 -9.32 -39.43 11.42
C LEU A 23 -8.96 -38.72 12.74
N MET A 24 -7.68 -38.40 12.94
CA MET A 24 -7.21 -37.79 14.18
C MET A 24 -7.49 -36.29 14.26
N GLY A 25 -7.53 -35.59 13.12
CA GLY A 25 -7.56 -34.13 13.06
C GLY A 25 -8.65 -33.46 13.89
N PRO A 26 -9.92 -33.93 13.84
CA PRO A 26 -10.99 -33.37 14.67
C PRO A 26 -10.78 -33.53 16.18
N MET A 27 -9.95 -34.49 16.62
CA MET A 27 -9.77 -34.83 18.02
C MET A 27 -8.55 -34.15 18.66
N THR A 28 -7.66 -33.53 17.88
CA THR A 28 -6.36 -33.05 18.40
C THR A 28 -6.49 -31.92 19.41
N TRP A 29 -7.53 -31.07 19.30
CA TRP A 29 -7.73 -29.98 20.25
C TRP A 29 -8.07 -30.52 21.64
N ASP A 30 -9.13 -31.33 21.74
CA ASP A 30 -9.64 -31.84 23.02
C ASP A 30 -8.66 -32.79 23.71
N THR A 31 -7.82 -33.49 22.94
CA THR A 31 -6.90 -34.51 23.47
C THR A 31 -5.46 -34.03 23.63
N MET A 32 -4.99 -33.12 22.78
CA MET A 32 -3.58 -32.73 22.69
C MET A 32 -3.34 -31.22 22.77
N GLY A 33 -4.39 -30.39 22.83
CA GLY A 33 -4.29 -28.94 23.04
C GLY A 33 -3.78 -28.15 21.83
N PHE A 34 -3.96 -28.65 20.61
CA PHE A 34 -3.65 -27.91 19.38
C PHE A 34 -4.62 -28.26 18.24
N HIS A 35 -4.82 -27.34 17.30
CA HIS A 35 -5.62 -27.60 16.10
C HIS A 35 -4.73 -28.08 14.95
N SER A 36 -4.88 -29.33 14.53
CA SER A 36 -4.19 -29.81 13.32
C SER A 36 -4.80 -29.16 12.07
N SER A 37 -3.96 -28.57 11.22
CA SER A 37 -4.37 -27.85 10.01
C SER A 37 -3.80 -28.45 8.72
N GLY A 38 -2.81 -29.32 8.81
CA GLY A 38 -2.23 -30.00 7.65
C GLY A 38 -1.20 -31.04 8.04
N ARG A 39 -0.69 -31.78 7.05
CA ARG A 39 0.46 -32.68 7.20
C ARG A 39 1.49 -32.42 6.11
N THR A 40 2.74 -32.80 6.35
CA THR A 40 3.74 -32.92 5.28
C THR A 40 3.52 -34.20 4.47
N GLU A 41 4.06 -34.25 3.27
CA GLU A 41 4.32 -35.52 2.56
C GLU A 41 5.29 -36.39 3.40
N SER A 42 5.22 -37.71 3.22
CA SER A 42 6.12 -38.63 3.93
C SER A 42 7.52 -38.58 3.34
N MET A 43 8.50 -38.39 4.22
CA MET A 43 9.91 -38.56 3.91
C MET A 43 10.32 -40.02 4.08
N VAL A 44 11.15 -40.52 3.17
CA VAL A 44 11.69 -41.87 3.22
C VAL A 44 13.07 -41.85 3.87
N TRP A 45 13.27 -42.71 4.86
CA TRP A 45 14.54 -42.92 5.55
C TRP A 45 15.09 -44.28 5.15
N VAL A 46 16.25 -44.28 4.52
CA VAL A 46 17.00 -45.48 4.11
C VAL A 46 18.48 -45.28 4.45
N PRO A 47 19.24 -46.35 4.73
CA PRO A 47 20.67 -46.24 4.91
C PRO A 47 21.36 -45.80 3.62
N PHE A 48 22.45 -45.06 3.74
CA PHE A 48 23.32 -44.77 2.60
C PHE A 48 23.87 -46.08 2.01
N GLY A 49 23.88 -46.19 0.69
CA GLY A 49 24.42 -47.34 -0.01
C GLY A 49 25.95 -47.40 0.00
N SER A 50 26.62 -46.28 0.32
CA SER A 50 28.08 -46.24 0.50
C SER A 50 28.54 -44.98 1.24
N ASN A 51 29.76 -45.00 1.78
CA ASN A 51 30.40 -43.80 2.36
C ASN A 51 30.47 -42.64 1.36
N ARG A 52 30.56 -42.92 0.04
CA ARG A 52 30.59 -41.88 -0.98
C ARG A 52 29.25 -41.14 -1.08
N GLU A 53 28.14 -41.86 -0.93
CA GLU A 53 26.80 -41.29 -0.90
C GLU A 53 26.59 -40.46 0.37
N GLU A 54 27.04 -40.98 1.51
CA GLU A 54 27.05 -40.25 2.79
C GLU A 54 27.81 -38.92 2.67
N TYR A 55 29.03 -38.94 2.12
CA TYR A 55 29.84 -37.73 1.90
C TYR A 55 29.17 -36.71 0.96
N ALA A 56 28.40 -37.18 -0.04
CA ALA A 56 27.74 -36.30 -1.00
C ALA A 56 26.49 -35.62 -0.43
N LEU A 57 25.94 -36.14 0.69
CA LEU A 57 24.72 -35.65 1.32
C LEU A 57 24.98 -34.97 2.67
N VAL A 58 26.24 -34.69 2.99
CA VAL A 58 26.60 -33.87 4.15
C VAL A 58 26.06 -32.46 3.93
N PRO A 59 25.18 -31.94 4.82
CA PRO A 59 24.62 -30.62 4.66
C PRO A 59 25.72 -29.55 4.80
N GLU A 60 25.73 -28.60 3.88
CA GLU A 60 26.59 -27.42 3.96
C GLU A 60 25.98 -26.39 4.92
N PRO A 61 26.80 -25.51 5.55
CA PRO A 61 26.28 -24.39 6.32
C PRO A 61 25.41 -23.48 5.45
N LEU A 62 24.35 -22.92 6.03
CA LEU A 62 23.50 -21.92 5.38
C LEU A 62 24.36 -20.76 4.84
N ASN A 63 24.07 -20.34 3.62
CA ASN A 63 24.68 -19.18 2.98
C ASN A 63 23.63 -18.09 2.69
N ASP A 64 24.06 -16.94 2.18
CA ASP A 64 23.17 -15.79 1.94
C ASP A 64 22.12 -16.08 0.85
N GLU A 65 22.36 -17.02 -0.08
CA GLU A 65 21.39 -17.43 -1.11
C GLU A 65 20.23 -18.27 -0.52
N ASP A 66 20.45 -18.97 0.60
CA ASP A 66 19.43 -19.77 1.29
C ASP A 66 18.35 -18.93 2.01
N ILE A 67 18.61 -17.62 2.20
CA ILE A 67 17.76 -16.71 2.95
C ILE A 67 16.60 -16.18 2.08
N ASP A 68 16.77 -16.04 0.76
CA ASP A 68 15.89 -15.15 -0.02
C ASP A 68 15.33 -15.67 -1.36
N GLU A 69 15.95 -16.62 -2.08
CA GLU A 69 15.49 -16.91 -3.47
C GLU A 69 14.18 -17.74 -3.57
N GLU A 70 13.85 -18.55 -2.57
CA GLU A 70 12.56 -19.28 -2.52
C GLU A 70 11.88 -19.30 -1.14
N GLY A 71 12.35 -18.50 -0.18
CA GLY A 71 11.86 -18.55 1.20
C GLY A 71 12.11 -19.89 1.88
N VAL A 72 13.20 -20.60 1.53
CA VAL A 72 13.58 -21.91 2.10
C VAL A 72 13.72 -21.82 3.62
N LEU A 73 14.43 -20.81 4.11
CA LEU A 73 14.60 -20.57 5.54
C LEU A 73 13.27 -20.28 6.24
N GLU A 74 12.42 -19.42 5.66
CA GLU A 74 11.11 -19.10 6.24
C GLU A 74 10.20 -20.34 6.29
N ARG A 75 10.11 -21.10 5.20
CA ARG A 75 9.35 -22.37 5.13
C ARG A 75 9.86 -23.36 6.18
N HIS A 76 11.18 -23.44 6.37
CA HIS A 76 11.77 -24.27 7.41
C HIS A 76 11.39 -23.79 8.82
N ILE A 77 11.52 -22.50 9.12
CA ILE A 77 11.14 -21.92 10.41
C ILE A 77 9.65 -22.15 10.70
N GLN A 78 8.78 -21.91 9.73
CA GLN A 78 7.34 -22.17 9.83
C GLN A 78 7.05 -23.65 10.09
N PHE A 79 7.72 -24.56 9.38
CA PHE A 79 7.62 -25.99 9.63
C PHE A 79 8.05 -26.36 11.06
N ILE A 80 9.21 -25.88 11.53
CA ILE A 80 9.70 -26.16 12.88
C ILE A 80 8.75 -25.63 13.95
N ARG A 81 8.15 -24.45 13.75
CA ARG A 81 7.17 -23.85 14.68
C ARG A 81 5.84 -24.58 14.70
N ARG A 82 5.39 -25.03 13.52
CA ARG A 82 4.03 -25.60 13.35
C ARG A 82 3.97 -27.10 13.57
N ARG A 83 5.08 -27.85 13.47
CA ARG A 83 5.06 -29.31 13.68
C ARG A 83 4.70 -29.67 15.13
N LYS A 84 3.62 -30.40 15.30
CA LYS A 84 3.12 -30.83 16.62
C LYS A 84 3.25 -32.33 16.83
N LEU A 85 2.99 -33.14 15.80
CA LEU A 85 3.16 -34.58 15.86
C LEU A 85 4.18 -35.04 14.83
N THR A 86 5.01 -36.00 15.22
CA THR A 86 5.84 -36.78 14.30
C THR A 86 5.30 -38.20 14.24
N PHE A 87 5.13 -38.69 13.02
CA PHE A 87 4.79 -40.06 12.68
C PHE A 87 6.03 -40.72 12.12
N LEU A 88 6.45 -41.84 12.71
CA LEU A 88 7.52 -42.69 12.21
C LEU A 88 6.95 -44.08 11.98
N TYR A 89 6.76 -44.45 10.72
CA TYR A 89 6.31 -45.77 10.34
C TYR A 89 7.50 -46.61 9.90
N MET A 90 7.90 -47.55 10.75
CA MET A 90 9.01 -48.47 10.51
C MET A 90 8.56 -49.61 9.58
N VAL A 91 8.57 -49.36 8.28
CA VAL A 91 8.11 -50.30 7.24
C VAL A 91 8.96 -51.57 7.26
N ASP A 92 10.28 -51.42 7.30
CA ASP A 92 11.23 -52.52 7.40
C ASP A 92 12.46 -52.13 8.21
N ASN A 93 13.06 -53.06 8.96
CA ASN A 93 14.30 -52.83 9.72
C ASN A 93 14.89 -54.14 10.26
N GLU A 94 16.21 -54.12 10.52
CA GLU A 94 16.95 -55.20 11.20
C GLU A 94 17.15 -54.93 12.71
N GLY A 95 16.38 -53.99 13.28
CA GLY A 95 16.44 -53.61 14.70
C GLY A 95 17.11 -52.25 14.96
N GLY A 96 17.50 -52.02 16.21
CA GLY A 96 18.08 -50.75 16.68
C GLY A 96 17.29 -50.13 17.83
N THR A 97 17.59 -48.88 18.15
CA THR A 97 16.96 -48.15 19.26
C THR A 97 16.49 -46.76 18.82
N LEU A 98 15.31 -46.37 19.29
CA LEU A 98 14.82 -45.01 19.19
C LEU A 98 14.66 -44.45 20.61
N THR A 99 15.26 -43.29 20.86
CA THR A 99 15.15 -42.59 22.14
C THR A 99 14.42 -41.28 21.96
N LEU A 100 13.34 -41.06 22.71
CA LEU A 100 12.65 -39.77 22.80
C LEU A 100 13.23 -38.98 23.96
N HIS A 101 13.70 -37.77 23.69
CA HIS A 101 14.23 -36.84 24.69
C HIS A 101 13.29 -35.66 24.87
N PRO A 102 12.97 -35.23 26.11
CA PRO A 102 12.19 -34.03 26.36
C PRO A 102 12.93 -32.78 25.88
N ARG A 103 12.21 -31.83 25.27
CA ARG A 103 12.72 -30.48 25.00
C ARG A 103 12.72 -29.68 26.31
N SER A 104 13.69 -28.79 26.49
CA SER A 104 13.90 -28.01 27.72
C SER A 104 12.60 -27.39 28.24
N ASP A 105 12.39 -27.48 29.56
CA ASP A 105 11.21 -27.01 30.35
C ASP A 105 10.12 -28.07 30.63
N SER A 106 10.27 -29.29 30.09
CA SER A 106 9.38 -30.43 30.37
C SER A 106 9.82 -31.25 31.60
N LYS A 107 8.86 -31.66 32.46
CA LYS A 107 9.10 -32.60 33.58
C LYS A 107 9.14 -34.09 33.14
N MET A 108 9.15 -34.37 31.85
CA MET A 108 9.12 -35.73 31.31
C MET A 108 10.52 -36.37 31.33
N GLU A 109 10.57 -37.70 31.41
CA GLU A 109 11.82 -38.47 31.30
C GLU A 109 12.06 -38.93 29.86
N SER A 110 13.32 -39.23 29.53
CA SER A 110 13.64 -39.82 28.23
C SER A 110 13.14 -41.26 28.16
N VAL A 111 12.61 -41.67 27.02
CA VAL A 111 12.10 -43.03 26.79
C VAL A 111 12.85 -43.67 25.64
N THR A 112 13.52 -44.78 25.88
CA THR A 112 14.18 -45.59 24.85
C THR A 112 13.35 -46.83 24.56
N MET A 113 13.14 -47.11 23.28
CA MET A 113 12.39 -48.27 22.80
C MET A 113 13.11 -48.96 21.63
N PRO A 114 12.94 -50.29 21.47
CA PRO A 114 13.48 -50.99 20.32
C PRO A 114 12.77 -50.55 19.03
N VAL A 115 13.53 -50.52 17.95
CA VAL A 115 12.99 -50.34 16.59
C VAL A 115 12.52 -51.70 16.11
N GLU A 116 11.25 -51.81 15.72
CA GLU A 116 10.66 -53.07 15.26
C GLU A 116 9.92 -52.85 13.94
N LYS A 117 9.92 -53.88 13.08
CA LYS A 117 9.21 -53.87 11.80
C LYS A 117 7.70 -53.72 11.99
N ASN A 118 7.05 -53.03 11.06
CA ASN A 118 5.60 -52.77 11.04
C ASN A 118 5.07 -52.02 12.27
N ARG A 119 5.88 -51.15 12.87
CA ARG A 119 5.43 -50.28 13.97
C ARG A 119 5.25 -48.85 13.50
N LEU A 120 4.16 -48.22 13.96
CA LEU A 120 3.95 -46.79 13.84
C LEU A 120 4.16 -46.14 15.20
N LEU A 121 5.16 -45.27 15.29
CA LEU A 121 5.39 -44.44 16.45
C LEU A 121 4.84 -43.03 16.19
N ILE A 122 4.06 -42.52 17.14
CA ILE A 122 3.50 -41.17 17.11
C ILE A 122 3.89 -40.48 18.41
N PHE A 123 4.49 -39.30 18.32
CA PHE A 123 4.84 -38.50 19.49
C PHE A 123 4.75 -37.01 19.21
N ARG A 124 4.67 -36.21 20.29
CA ARG A 124 4.61 -34.75 20.20
C ARG A 124 5.99 -34.15 19.97
N SER A 125 6.24 -33.70 18.74
CA SER A 125 7.53 -33.15 18.28
C SER A 125 7.87 -31.78 18.85
N ASP A 126 6.88 -31.11 19.41
CA ASP A 126 7.05 -29.85 20.14
C ASP A 126 7.40 -30.08 21.62
N LEU A 127 7.11 -31.26 22.18
CA LEU A 127 7.48 -31.63 23.55
C LEU A 127 8.73 -32.51 23.61
N MET A 128 8.94 -33.35 22.59
CA MET A 128 10.02 -34.33 22.53
C MET A 128 10.81 -34.14 21.23
N THR A 129 12.13 -34.28 21.32
CA THR A 129 13.01 -34.60 20.19
C THR A 129 13.35 -36.09 20.23
N PHE A 130 14.01 -36.62 19.20
CA PHE A 130 14.36 -38.03 19.16
C PHE A 130 15.75 -38.28 18.59
N GLU A 131 16.35 -39.38 19.03
CA GLU A 131 17.56 -39.98 18.48
C GLU A 131 17.19 -41.35 17.90
N PHE A 132 17.53 -41.60 16.64
CA PHE A 132 17.28 -42.87 15.96
C PHE A 132 18.59 -43.56 15.63
N LYS A 133 18.83 -44.75 16.20
CA LYS A 133 20.01 -45.57 16.00
C LYS A 133 19.60 -46.93 15.41
N PRO A 134 19.40 -47.02 14.09
CA PRO A 134 19.04 -48.28 13.44
C PRO A 134 20.21 -49.26 13.46
N SER A 135 19.89 -50.55 13.43
CA SER A 135 20.85 -51.62 13.13
C SER A 135 20.59 -52.11 11.71
N GLY A 136 21.64 -52.19 10.90
CA GLY A 136 21.57 -52.73 9.53
C GLY A 136 20.63 -51.95 8.60
N SER A 137 20.03 -52.69 7.65
CA SER A 137 19.11 -52.12 6.66
C SER A 137 17.82 -51.65 7.32
N HIS A 138 17.29 -50.52 6.87
CA HIS A 138 15.99 -50.01 7.34
C HIS A 138 15.27 -49.18 6.27
N LEU A 139 13.94 -49.17 6.36
CA LEU A 139 13.02 -48.36 5.58
C LEU A 139 11.99 -47.77 6.54
N THR A 140 12.05 -46.46 6.76
CA THR A 140 11.10 -45.76 7.64
C THR A 140 10.45 -44.61 6.89
N LEU A 141 9.14 -44.44 7.06
CA LEU A 141 8.41 -43.28 6.57
C LEU A 141 8.19 -42.29 7.71
N GLN A 142 8.51 -41.02 7.46
CA GLN A 142 8.32 -39.95 8.43
C GLN A 142 7.37 -38.88 7.89
N ALA A 143 6.37 -38.51 8.67
CA ALA A 143 5.51 -37.37 8.37
C ALA A 143 5.26 -36.53 9.62
N TRP A 144 4.89 -35.26 9.43
CA TRP A 144 4.51 -34.38 10.53
C TRP A 144 3.11 -33.85 10.36
N PHE A 145 2.37 -33.74 11.47
CA PHE A 145 1.14 -32.96 11.51
C PHE A 145 1.44 -31.57 12.03
N LEU A 146 0.85 -30.59 11.36
CA LEU A 146 1.12 -29.18 11.54
C LEU A 146 -0.08 -28.49 12.17
N GLU A 147 0.19 -27.59 13.10
CA GLU A 147 -0.78 -26.60 13.57
C GLU A 147 -1.09 -25.58 12.47
N ALA A 148 -2.25 -24.93 12.59
CA ALA A 148 -2.58 -23.77 11.77
C ALA A 148 -1.46 -22.71 11.89
N PRO A 149 -1.13 -22.00 10.79
CA PRO A 149 -0.27 -20.85 10.91
C PRO A 149 -0.93 -19.83 11.85
N PRO A 150 -0.16 -19.11 12.69
CA PRO A 150 -0.72 -18.11 13.58
C PRO A 150 -1.44 -17.04 12.74
N LYS A 151 -2.73 -16.84 12.99
CA LYS A 151 -3.50 -15.74 12.42
C LYS A 151 -3.38 -14.54 13.37
N ILE A 152 -2.70 -13.49 12.93
CA ILE A 152 -2.80 -12.19 13.59
C ILE A 152 -4.20 -11.67 13.23
N THR A 153 -5.08 -11.62 14.23
CA THR A 153 -6.42 -11.05 14.06
C THR A 153 -6.39 -9.74 14.84
N LEU A 154 -6.37 -8.60 14.14
CA LEU A 154 -6.57 -7.31 14.81
C LEU A 154 -7.98 -7.27 15.38
N GLY A 155 -8.10 -6.96 16.67
CA GLY A 155 -9.40 -6.69 17.30
C GLY A 155 -9.92 -5.30 16.92
N ASP A 156 -11.16 -4.99 17.32
CA ASP A 156 -11.78 -3.69 17.11
C ASP A 156 -10.92 -2.56 17.67
N ILE A 157 -10.40 -1.70 16.79
CA ILE A 157 -9.74 -0.45 17.20
C ILE A 157 -10.86 0.56 17.50
N VAL A 158 -11.23 0.66 18.78
CA VAL A 158 -12.08 1.75 19.26
C VAL A 158 -11.16 2.91 19.65
N ALA A 159 -10.84 3.78 18.69
CA ALA A 159 -10.16 5.04 18.95
C ALA A 159 -11.18 6.17 19.12
N ASN A 160 -11.00 7.01 20.14
CA ASN A 160 -11.74 8.28 20.30
C ASN A 160 -10.85 9.40 19.73
N SER A 161 -11.36 10.21 18.80
CA SER A 161 -10.61 11.32 18.19
C SER A 161 -10.07 12.32 19.23
N GLU A 162 -10.72 12.44 20.40
CA GLU A 162 -10.32 13.34 21.47
C GLU A 162 -9.06 12.90 22.24
N ASN A 163 -8.64 11.63 22.14
CA ASN A 163 -7.51 11.09 22.91
C ASN A 163 -6.41 10.44 22.05
N LEU A 164 -6.43 10.66 20.73
CA LEU A 164 -5.51 10.03 19.78
C LEU A 164 -4.03 10.20 20.17
N THR A 165 -3.65 11.42 20.59
CA THR A 165 -2.29 11.74 21.05
C THR A 165 -1.86 10.90 22.26
N GLN A 166 -2.78 10.67 23.20
CA GLN A 166 -2.52 9.88 24.41
C GLN A 166 -2.53 8.38 24.12
N ALA A 167 -3.43 7.93 23.24
CA ALA A 167 -3.50 6.54 22.77
C ALA A 167 -2.25 6.13 21.97
N LEU A 168 -1.70 7.05 21.17
CA LEU A 168 -0.46 6.87 20.41
C LEU A 168 0.81 7.19 21.24
N ASN A 169 0.66 7.57 22.52
CA ASN A 169 1.76 7.92 23.43
C ASN A 169 2.70 9.02 22.91
N ILE A 170 2.17 9.99 22.15
CA ILE A 170 2.93 11.12 21.60
C ILE A 170 3.02 12.21 22.68
N SER A 171 4.10 12.22 23.46
CA SER A 171 4.20 13.11 24.64
C SER A 171 4.74 14.51 24.35
N VAL A 172 5.59 14.70 23.32
CA VAL A 172 6.15 16.00 22.96
C VAL A 172 6.58 16.01 21.49
N GLY A 173 6.05 16.93 20.68
CA GLY A 173 6.58 17.24 19.34
C GLY A 173 7.69 18.30 19.41
N PRO A 174 8.45 18.54 18.31
CA PRO A 174 9.42 19.63 18.27
C PRO A 174 8.76 20.97 18.64
N LEU A 175 9.52 21.84 19.31
CA LEU A 175 9.02 23.15 19.72
C LEU A 175 8.49 23.91 18.50
N VAL A 176 7.22 24.31 18.56
CA VAL A 176 6.60 25.11 17.50
C VAL A 176 7.42 26.40 17.31
N PRO A 177 7.92 26.70 16.10
CA PRO A 177 8.72 27.90 15.85
C PRO A 177 7.98 29.18 16.28
N ARG A 178 8.69 30.17 16.82
CA ARG A 178 8.07 31.45 17.24
C ARG A 178 7.86 32.37 16.03
N GLY A 179 6.74 33.11 16.02
CA GLY A 179 6.45 34.16 15.03
C GLY A 179 5.26 33.85 14.13
N ALA A 180 5.23 34.50 12.95
CA ALA A 180 4.24 34.22 11.92
C ALA A 180 4.49 32.82 11.35
N ARG A 181 3.47 31.96 11.42
CA ARG A 181 3.54 30.53 11.13
C ARG A 181 2.54 30.17 10.06
N ALA A 182 2.89 29.18 9.24
CA ALA A 182 1.96 28.59 8.30
C ALA A 182 1.19 27.46 8.97
N HIS A 183 -0.05 27.75 9.30
CA HIS A 183 -0.97 26.86 9.97
C HIS A 183 -1.84 26.17 8.93
N ILE A 184 -1.84 24.84 8.93
CA ILE A 184 -2.86 24.05 8.24
C ILE A 184 -4.08 24.05 9.15
N MET A 185 -5.11 24.78 8.75
CA MET A 185 -6.31 24.99 9.58
C MET A 185 -7.37 23.92 9.38
N ALA A 186 -7.37 23.28 8.20
CA ALA A 186 -8.25 22.19 7.86
C ALA A 186 -7.72 21.43 6.63
N GLY A 187 -8.04 20.15 6.53
CA GLY A 187 -7.98 19.39 5.30
C GLY A 187 -9.24 18.57 5.03
N SER A 188 -9.41 18.13 3.78
CA SER A 188 -10.34 17.08 3.39
C SER A 188 -9.71 16.23 2.28
N CYS A 189 -10.15 14.99 2.16
CA CYS A 189 -9.75 14.10 1.10
C CYS A 189 -10.86 13.15 0.67
N LEU A 190 -10.82 12.78 -0.59
CA LEU A 190 -11.41 11.59 -1.17
C LEU A 190 -10.27 10.68 -1.61
N THR A 191 -10.25 9.42 -1.20
CA THR A 191 -9.19 8.47 -1.60
C THR A 191 -9.77 7.13 -2.03
N GLY A 192 -8.91 6.29 -2.62
CA GLY A 192 -9.21 4.88 -2.85
C GLY A 192 -9.81 4.18 -1.63
N GLY A 193 -10.71 3.22 -1.87
CA GLY A 193 -11.54 2.60 -0.82
C GLY A 193 -12.84 3.34 -0.54
N GLY A 194 -13.12 4.43 -1.27
CA GLY A 194 -14.32 5.26 -1.12
C GLY A 194 -14.36 6.00 0.21
N VAL A 195 -13.19 6.42 0.67
CA VAL A 195 -12.99 7.12 1.92
C VAL A 195 -13.19 8.61 1.71
N TRP A 196 -14.08 9.22 2.49
CA TRP A 196 -14.45 10.63 2.37
C TRP A 196 -14.27 11.33 3.72
N SER A 197 -13.10 11.95 3.91
CA SER A 197 -12.63 12.75 5.07
C SER A 197 -11.26 12.27 5.58
N LEU A 198 -10.58 13.13 6.33
CA LEU A 198 -9.33 12.78 7.00
C LEU A 198 -9.55 11.74 8.11
N GLU A 199 -10.70 11.76 8.78
CA GLU A 199 -11.02 10.83 9.86
C GLU A 199 -11.21 9.40 9.34
N GLU A 200 -11.97 9.23 8.25
CA GLU A 200 -12.14 7.93 7.61
C GLU A 200 -10.82 7.41 7.02
N ALA A 201 -10.01 8.30 6.42
CA ALA A 201 -8.68 7.94 5.92
C ALA A 201 -7.76 7.51 7.05
N SER A 202 -7.76 8.24 8.17
CA SER A 202 -7.00 7.86 9.36
C SER A 202 -7.42 6.49 9.89
N ALA A 203 -8.72 6.21 9.97
CA ALA A 203 -9.21 4.89 10.38
C ALA A 203 -8.73 3.79 9.43
N MET A 204 -8.82 4.01 8.12
CA MET A 204 -8.34 3.09 7.08
C MET A 204 -6.84 2.80 7.20
N TYR A 205 -6.02 3.84 7.43
CA TYR A 205 -4.57 3.68 7.60
C TYR A 205 -4.22 2.96 8.90
N LEU A 206 -4.89 3.29 10.01
CA LEU A 206 -4.68 2.66 11.32
C LEU A 206 -5.09 1.19 11.33
N SER A 207 -6.10 0.80 10.52
CA SER A 207 -6.49 -0.60 10.35
C SER A 207 -5.66 -1.35 9.31
N ALA A 208 -4.65 -0.72 8.71
CA ALA A 208 -3.81 -1.29 7.65
C ALA A 208 -4.63 -1.88 6.49
N THR A 209 -5.69 -1.18 6.08
CA THR A 209 -6.60 -1.66 5.03
C THR A 209 -5.95 -1.51 3.65
N ASP A 210 -5.91 -2.60 2.88
CA ASP A 210 -5.61 -2.54 1.45
C ASP A 210 -6.86 -2.08 0.68
N ALA A 211 -6.81 -0.86 0.16
CA ALA A 211 -7.87 -0.26 -0.64
C ALA A 211 -7.81 -0.63 -2.14
N HIS A 212 -6.86 -1.48 -2.56
CA HIS A 212 -6.76 -1.89 -3.96
C HIS A 212 -7.86 -2.90 -4.33
N THR A 213 -8.65 -2.54 -5.32
CA THR A 213 -9.66 -3.40 -5.92
C THR A 213 -9.29 -3.74 -7.35
N TYR A 214 -9.93 -4.77 -7.91
CA TYR A 214 -9.90 -4.96 -9.35
C TYR A 214 -10.60 -3.78 -10.03
N VAL A 215 -10.07 -3.29 -11.16
CA VAL A 215 -10.70 -2.19 -11.90
C VAL A 215 -12.03 -2.68 -12.46
N PRO A 216 -13.17 -2.06 -12.12
CA PRO A 216 -14.47 -2.57 -12.54
C PRO A 216 -14.77 -2.17 -14.00
N ASN A 217 -15.51 -3.04 -14.71
CA ASN A 217 -15.93 -2.80 -16.10
C ASN A 217 -16.79 -1.53 -16.28
N SER A 218 -17.37 -1.02 -15.20
CA SER A 218 -18.09 0.26 -15.19
C SER A 218 -17.18 1.48 -15.36
N ARG A 219 -15.86 1.34 -15.17
CA ARG A 219 -14.87 2.38 -15.53
C ARG A 219 -14.55 2.39 -17.01
N PHE A 220 -14.15 1.23 -17.53
CA PHE A 220 -13.90 0.96 -18.93
C PHE A 220 -13.89 -0.55 -19.16
N ASP A 221 -14.02 -0.98 -20.41
CA ASP A 221 -14.07 -2.39 -20.78
C ASP A 221 -12.71 -3.07 -20.53
N THR A 222 -12.56 -3.73 -19.38
CA THR A 222 -11.29 -4.36 -19.00
C THR A 222 -10.93 -5.55 -19.89
N ASP A 223 -11.91 -6.21 -20.52
CA ASP A 223 -11.67 -7.36 -21.40
C ASP A 223 -10.95 -6.97 -22.70
N LEU A 224 -11.10 -5.70 -23.13
CA LEU A 224 -10.40 -5.17 -24.32
C LEU A 224 -8.97 -4.75 -24.04
N TYR A 225 -8.69 -4.24 -22.84
CA TYR A 225 -7.43 -3.55 -22.54
C TYR A 225 -6.49 -4.35 -21.65
N PHE A 226 -7.00 -5.30 -20.88
CA PHE A 226 -6.19 -6.03 -19.93
C PHE A 226 -5.81 -7.42 -20.45
N THR A 227 -4.57 -7.82 -20.16
CA THR A 227 -4.03 -9.14 -20.51
C THR A 227 -4.75 -10.25 -19.76
N LYS A 228 -4.70 -11.50 -20.23
CA LYS A 228 -5.29 -12.63 -19.46
C LYS A 228 -4.27 -13.32 -18.57
N ASN A 229 -3.02 -13.41 -19.00
CA ASN A 229 -1.95 -14.10 -18.30
C ASN A 229 -0.85 -13.14 -17.78
N GLY A 230 -1.24 -11.98 -17.27
CA GLY A 230 -0.30 -10.99 -16.76
C GLY A 230 0.65 -10.47 -17.84
N ASP A 231 1.91 -10.21 -17.45
CA ASP A 231 2.92 -9.61 -18.32
C ASP A 231 3.34 -10.49 -19.50
N VAL A 232 3.05 -11.80 -19.46
CA VAL A 232 3.32 -12.74 -20.55
C VAL A 232 2.63 -12.34 -21.86
N ASP A 233 1.39 -11.83 -21.77
CA ASP A 233 0.59 -11.42 -22.94
C ASP A 233 0.74 -9.90 -23.22
N LEU A 234 1.68 -9.22 -22.55
CA LEU A 234 1.89 -7.80 -22.74
C LEU A 234 2.33 -7.50 -24.18
N ILE A 235 1.57 -6.63 -24.84
CA ILE A 235 1.97 -5.96 -26.06
C ILE A 235 2.21 -4.50 -25.65
N PRO A 236 3.48 -4.04 -25.56
CA PRO A 236 3.80 -2.72 -25.04
C PRO A 236 3.00 -1.61 -25.72
N PHE A 237 2.42 -0.73 -24.90
CA PHE A 237 1.58 0.40 -25.32
C PHE A 237 0.27 0.02 -26.04
N GLN A 238 -0.18 -1.24 -25.96
CA GLN A 238 -1.47 -1.69 -26.52
C GLN A 238 -2.40 -2.30 -25.48
N ASN A 239 -1.87 -2.99 -24.48
CA ASN A 239 -2.63 -3.56 -23.37
C ASN A 239 -1.90 -3.36 -22.02
N SER A 240 -2.55 -3.75 -20.92
CA SER A 240 -2.03 -3.64 -19.56
C SER A 240 -2.08 -5.00 -18.85
N TYR A 241 -1.00 -5.36 -18.16
CA TYR A 241 -1.00 -6.52 -17.25
C TYR A 241 -1.45 -6.19 -15.83
N HIS A 242 -1.67 -4.90 -15.55
CA HIS A 242 -2.08 -4.44 -14.23
C HIS A 242 -3.59 -4.23 -14.19
N HIS A 243 -4.25 -4.97 -13.32
CA HIS A 243 -5.72 -5.03 -13.24
C HIS A 243 -6.30 -4.41 -11.97
N HIS A 244 -5.45 -3.90 -11.09
CA HIS A 244 -5.85 -3.38 -9.78
C HIS A 244 -5.69 -1.86 -9.73
N GLY A 245 -6.35 -1.24 -8.76
CA GLY A 245 -6.09 0.14 -8.40
C GLY A 245 -6.70 0.49 -7.05
N GLY A 246 -6.12 1.46 -6.36
CA GLY A 246 -6.74 2.10 -5.19
C GLY A 246 -7.83 3.04 -5.66
N LEU A 247 -9.02 2.51 -5.99
CA LEU A 247 -10.08 3.26 -6.67
C LEU A 247 -11.10 3.83 -5.69
N CYS A 248 -11.63 5.01 -6.00
CA CYS A 248 -12.85 5.52 -5.38
C CYS A 248 -14.05 4.72 -5.92
N TYR A 249 -15.21 4.80 -5.26
CA TYR A 249 -16.39 4.13 -5.83
C TYR A 249 -16.83 4.81 -7.13
N ASP A 250 -17.20 4.03 -8.14
CA ASP A 250 -17.59 4.53 -9.46
C ASP A 250 -18.73 5.56 -9.39
N ALA A 251 -19.68 5.33 -8.49
CA ALA A 251 -20.77 6.25 -8.23
C ALA A 251 -20.24 7.61 -7.75
N GLU A 252 -19.20 7.64 -6.93
CA GLU A 252 -18.64 8.86 -6.35
C GLU A 252 -17.84 9.66 -7.37
N VAL A 253 -17.05 9.00 -8.22
CA VAL A 253 -16.21 9.70 -9.20
C VAL A 253 -17.07 10.50 -10.19
N MET A 254 -18.19 9.94 -10.63
CA MET A 254 -19.06 10.58 -11.62
C MET A 254 -20.18 11.44 -11.03
N SER A 255 -20.56 11.23 -9.77
CA SER A 255 -21.60 12.03 -9.12
C SER A 255 -21.10 13.44 -8.77
N PHE A 256 -21.95 14.44 -8.92
CA PHE A 256 -21.62 15.83 -8.60
C PHE A 256 -22.89 16.64 -8.35
N ASP A 257 -22.92 17.37 -7.23
CA ASP A 257 -24.01 18.31 -6.95
C ASP A 257 -23.84 19.61 -7.76
N HIS A 258 -24.14 19.53 -9.05
CA HIS A 258 -24.01 20.66 -9.97
C HIS A 258 -24.85 21.87 -9.53
N GLY A 259 -26.00 21.64 -8.90
CA GLY A 259 -26.90 22.69 -8.41
C GLY A 259 -26.27 23.50 -7.29
N PHE A 260 -25.63 22.83 -6.33
CA PHE A 260 -24.88 23.47 -5.26
C PHE A 260 -23.76 24.37 -5.79
N PHE A 261 -23.06 23.96 -6.86
CA PHE A 261 -21.96 24.72 -7.47
C PHE A 261 -22.38 25.71 -8.56
N GLY A 262 -23.67 25.74 -8.93
CA GLY A 262 -24.22 26.70 -9.89
C GLY A 262 -23.96 26.34 -11.35
N TYR A 263 -23.74 25.05 -11.65
CA TYR A 263 -23.58 24.53 -13.00
C TYR A 263 -24.86 23.90 -13.53
N THR A 264 -25.04 23.93 -14.85
CA THR A 264 -26.13 23.18 -15.49
C THR A 264 -25.78 21.69 -15.50
N GLN A 265 -26.79 20.83 -15.59
CA GLN A 265 -26.56 19.38 -15.73
C GLN A 265 -25.74 19.05 -16.98
N ARG A 266 -25.97 19.80 -18.07
CA ARG A 266 -25.24 19.65 -19.33
C ARG A 266 -23.75 19.96 -19.15
N GLU A 267 -23.42 21.12 -18.60
CA GLU A 267 -22.03 21.51 -18.35
C GLU A 267 -21.34 20.52 -17.39
N ALA A 268 -22.00 20.14 -16.30
CA ALA A 268 -21.47 19.15 -15.35
C ALA A 268 -21.19 17.79 -16.02
N SER A 269 -22.02 17.35 -16.96
CA SER A 269 -21.79 16.08 -17.67
C SER A 269 -20.57 16.09 -18.61
N LEU A 270 -20.06 17.28 -18.93
CA LEU A 270 -18.86 17.51 -19.75
C LEU A 270 -17.62 17.80 -18.90
N MET A 271 -17.78 18.18 -17.64
CA MET A 271 -16.66 18.42 -16.74
C MET A 271 -15.95 17.10 -16.39
N GLN A 272 -14.62 17.09 -16.49
CA GLN A 272 -13.85 15.94 -16.02
C GLN A 272 -14.08 15.69 -14.53
N PRO A 273 -14.09 14.43 -14.06
CA PRO A 273 -14.31 14.11 -12.65
C PRO A 273 -13.37 14.82 -11.67
N ALA A 274 -12.12 15.07 -12.07
CA ALA A 274 -11.18 15.87 -11.27
C ALA A 274 -11.72 17.27 -10.94
N HIS A 275 -12.49 17.90 -11.83
CA HIS A 275 -13.15 19.18 -11.55
C HIS A 275 -14.23 19.03 -10.47
N HIS A 276 -15.05 17.98 -10.55
CA HIS A 276 -16.11 17.71 -9.58
C HIS A 276 -15.53 17.51 -8.19
N LYS A 277 -14.59 16.58 -8.06
CA LYS A 277 -14.01 16.21 -6.77
C LYS A 277 -13.19 17.35 -6.17
N SER A 278 -12.47 18.11 -6.99
CA SER A 278 -11.74 19.31 -6.52
C SER A 278 -12.68 20.39 -5.97
N LEU A 279 -13.84 20.61 -6.59
CA LEU A 279 -14.85 21.56 -6.10
C LEU A 279 -15.45 21.11 -4.76
N GLU A 280 -15.81 19.84 -4.64
CA GLU A 280 -16.39 19.25 -3.43
C GLU A 280 -15.39 19.24 -2.26
N VAL A 281 -14.23 18.63 -2.46
CA VAL A 281 -13.17 18.53 -1.43
C VAL A 281 -12.61 19.91 -1.09
N GLY A 282 -12.45 20.80 -2.07
CA GLY A 282 -12.01 22.18 -1.85
C GLY A 282 -13.00 23.01 -1.03
N TYR A 283 -14.30 22.88 -1.32
CA TYR A 283 -15.33 23.53 -0.52
C TYR A 283 -15.42 22.95 0.90
N GLU A 284 -15.39 21.62 1.04
CA GLU A 284 -15.43 20.96 2.34
C GLU A 284 -14.25 21.38 3.22
N THR A 285 -13.05 21.48 2.65
CA THR A 285 -11.86 21.96 3.34
C THR A 285 -12.06 23.38 3.89
N LEU A 286 -12.61 24.29 3.08
CA LEU A 286 -12.94 25.66 3.52
C LEU A 286 -14.06 25.66 4.57
N TYR A 287 -15.04 24.77 4.43
CA TYR A 287 -16.13 24.63 5.38
C TYR A 287 -15.63 24.18 6.75
N ARG A 288 -14.72 23.20 6.78
CA ARG A 288 -14.03 22.73 8.00
C ARG A 288 -13.17 23.83 8.63
N ALA A 289 -12.56 24.69 7.82
CA ALA A 289 -11.88 25.90 8.30
C ALA A 289 -12.84 27.02 8.82
N GLY A 290 -14.15 26.76 8.87
CA GLY A 290 -15.16 27.67 9.42
C GLY A 290 -15.77 28.64 8.39
N PHE A 291 -15.54 28.44 7.10
CA PHE A 291 -16.18 29.23 6.06
C PHE A 291 -17.52 28.63 5.60
N THR A 292 -18.33 29.46 4.96
CA THR A 292 -19.50 29.05 4.17
C THR A 292 -19.33 29.66 2.79
N LYS A 293 -20.09 29.22 1.77
CA LYS A 293 -20.07 29.88 0.45
C LYS A 293 -20.26 31.40 0.53
N LYS A 294 -21.13 31.85 1.46
CA LYS A 294 -21.39 33.28 1.68
C LYS A 294 -20.20 34.00 2.31
N THR A 295 -19.53 33.41 3.28
CA THR A 295 -18.44 34.07 4.03
C THR A 295 -17.09 33.98 3.34
N VAL A 296 -16.89 33.00 2.46
CA VAL A 296 -15.67 32.85 1.65
C VAL A 296 -15.69 33.69 0.37
N ASN A 297 -16.89 34.07 -0.11
CA ASN A 297 -17.03 34.94 -1.26
C ASN A 297 -16.26 36.26 -1.07
N ASN A 298 -15.54 36.67 -2.11
CA ASN A 298 -14.61 37.80 -2.15
C ASN A 298 -13.40 37.71 -1.20
N LYS A 299 -13.11 36.55 -0.60
CA LYS A 299 -11.90 36.40 0.23
C LYS A 299 -10.65 36.30 -0.65
N PRO A 300 -9.53 36.91 -0.22
CA PRO A 300 -8.23 36.81 -0.91
C PRO A 300 -7.58 35.47 -0.53
N VAL A 301 -8.17 34.37 -0.99
CA VAL A 301 -7.65 33.02 -0.82
C VAL A 301 -7.09 32.54 -2.15
N LEU A 302 -5.84 32.11 -2.14
CA LEU A 302 -5.17 31.50 -3.29
C LEU A 302 -5.71 30.08 -3.53
N VAL A 303 -5.68 29.61 -4.77
CA VAL A 303 -6.02 28.22 -5.14
C VAL A 303 -4.87 27.59 -5.89
N TYR A 304 -4.23 26.58 -5.32
CA TYR A 304 -3.04 25.95 -5.88
C TYR A 304 -3.28 24.44 -5.94
N ILE A 305 -3.42 23.88 -7.14
CA ILE A 305 -3.75 22.46 -7.27
C ILE A 305 -2.83 21.75 -8.26
N GLY A 306 -2.33 20.59 -7.84
CA GLY A 306 -1.67 19.65 -8.73
C GLY A 306 -2.69 18.80 -9.47
N ASP A 307 -2.61 18.76 -10.80
CA ASP A 307 -3.47 17.93 -11.65
C ASP A 307 -2.69 17.49 -12.89
N CYS A 308 -2.57 16.18 -13.08
CA CYS A 308 -1.92 15.56 -14.23
C CYS A 308 -2.91 14.75 -15.09
N GLY A 309 -4.21 14.80 -14.78
CA GLY A 309 -5.24 14.01 -15.46
C GLY A 309 -5.62 14.63 -16.81
N VAL A 310 -5.29 13.94 -17.90
CA VAL A 310 -5.66 14.35 -19.27
C VAL A 310 -6.60 13.37 -19.96
N GLU A 311 -6.97 12.29 -19.28
CA GLU A 311 -7.67 11.14 -19.83
C GLU A 311 -9.08 11.49 -20.33
N TRP A 312 -9.75 12.42 -19.63
CA TRP A 312 -11.10 12.84 -19.97
C TRP A 312 -11.21 13.46 -21.36
N TRP A 313 -10.10 14.02 -21.88
CA TRP A 313 -10.02 14.48 -23.27
C TRP A 313 -10.37 13.36 -24.26
N ASN A 314 -9.88 12.13 -24.05
CA ASN A 314 -10.15 11.00 -24.93
C ASN A 314 -11.64 10.65 -24.93
N THR A 315 -12.24 10.55 -23.74
CA THR A 315 -13.67 10.25 -23.56
C THR A 315 -14.54 11.28 -24.27
N LEU A 316 -14.25 12.56 -24.08
CA LEU A 316 -15.00 13.65 -24.70
C LEU A 316 -14.79 13.75 -26.21
N LEU A 317 -13.59 13.40 -26.71
CA LEU A 317 -13.31 13.38 -28.14
C LEU A 317 -14.14 12.29 -28.86
N VAL A 318 -14.28 11.10 -28.25
CA VAL A 318 -15.11 10.03 -28.79
C VAL A 318 -16.58 10.45 -28.86
N ARG A 319 -17.12 11.05 -27.79
CA ARG A 319 -18.50 11.58 -27.77
C ARG A 319 -18.73 12.63 -28.86
N MET A 320 -17.75 13.52 -29.04
CA MET A 320 -17.78 14.51 -30.10
C MET A 320 -17.79 13.86 -31.49
N TRP A 321 -16.99 12.83 -31.75
CA TRP A 321 -17.03 12.09 -33.02
C TRP A 321 -18.34 11.33 -33.25
N GLN A 322 -19.05 10.96 -32.17
CA GLN A 322 -20.38 10.36 -32.23
C GLN A 322 -21.50 11.38 -32.46
N GLY A 323 -21.18 12.67 -32.63
CA GLY A 323 -22.15 13.71 -32.96
C GLY A 323 -22.69 14.48 -31.77
N GLU A 324 -22.18 14.27 -30.56
CA GLU A 324 -22.60 15.01 -29.36
C GLU A 324 -22.00 16.44 -29.32
N HIS A 325 -22.76 17.41 -28.81
CA HIS A 325 -22.30 18.78 -28.49
C HIS A 325 -21.70 19.59 -29.66
N HIS A 326 -22.23 19.40 -30.88
CA HIS A 326 -21.77 20.13 -32.07
C HIS A 326 -22.21 21.60 -32.14
N ASP A 327 -23.21 22.01 -31.35
CA ASP A 327 -23.66 23.39 -31.27
C ASP A 327 -22.61 24.30 -30.59
N PRO A 328 -22.63 25.62 -30.84
CA PRO A 328 -21.62 26.54 -30.32
C PRO A 328 -21.47 26.53 -28.79
N GLU A 329 -22.58 26.43 -28.05
CA GLU A 329 -22.57 26.39 -26.59
C GLU A 329 -21.95 25.08 -26.10
N GLY A 330 -22.33 23.95 -26.70
CA GLY A 330 -21.73 22.65 -26.43
C GLY A 330 -20.23 22.59 -26.67
N ARG A 331 -19.74 23.25 -27.71
CA ARG A 331 -18.29 23.33 -27.97
C ARG A 331 -17.55 24.13 -26.91
N LEU A 332 -18.14 25.21 -26.40
CA LEU A 332 -17.54 26.00 -25.32
C LEU A 332 -17.49 25.21 -24.02
N GLU A 333 -18.58 24.55 -23.64
CA GLU A 333 -18.65 23.69 -22.46
C GLU A 333 -17.69 22.50 -22.57
N TRP A 334 -17.58 21.90 -23.75
CA TRP A 334 -16.63 20.83 -24.04
C TRP A 334 -15.19 21.30 -23.84
N GLU A 335 -14.82 22.46 -24.40
CA GLU A 335 -13.47 23.01 -24.26
C GLU A 335 -13.12 23.27 -22.78
N ALA A 336 -14.06 23.81 -22.03
CA ALA A 336 -13.91 24.08 -20.60
C ALA A 336 -13.99 22.80 -19.72
N GLY A 337 -14.64 21.75 -20.20
CA GLY A 337 -14.86 20.51 -19.47
C GLY A 337 -13.60 19.65 -19.33
N LYS A 338 -12.75 19.65 -20.36
CA LYS A 338 -11.50 18.84 -20.42
C LYS A 338 -10.24 19.58 -19.94
N ALA A 339 -10.31 20.90 -19.77
CA ALA A 339 -9.11 21.72 -19.64
C ALA A 339 -8.56 21.64 -18.21
N LEU A 340 -7.34 21.10 -18.05
CA LEU A 340 -6.63 21.00 -16.76
C LEU A 340 -6.65 22.30 -15.93
N MET A 341 -6.48 23.47 -16.56
CA MET A 341 -6.51 24.74 -15.82
C MET A 341 -7.83 24.99 -15.08
N MET A 342 -8.93 24.41 -15.56
CA MET A 342 -10.25 24.61 -14.99
C MET A 342 -10.42 23.93 -13.63
N THR A 343 -9.58 22.95 -13.29
CA THR A 343 -9.57 22.30 -11.96
C THR A 343 -9.39 23.35 -10.85
N GLY A 344 -8.45 24.29 -11.01
CA GLY A 344 -8.24 25.41 -10.10
C GLY A 344 -9.22 26.56 -10.31
N GLN A 345 -9.44 26.97 -11.56
CA GLN A 345 -10.22 28.18 -11.88
C GLN A 345 -11.69 28.06 -11.47
N ARG A 346 -12.28 26.86 -11.59
CA ARG A 346 -13.68 26.63 -11.18
C ARG A 346 -13.84 26.79 -9.68
N MET A 347 -12.88 26.37 -8.85
CA MET A 347 -12.93 26.62 -7.41
C MET A 347 -12.99 28.13 -7.10
N SER A 348 -12.09 28.92 -7.71
CA SER A 348 -12.10 30.37 -7.52
C SER A 348 -13.41 31.01 -7.99
N TYR A 349 -13.91 30.61 -9.16
CA TYR A 349 -15.16 31.14 -9.72
C TYR A 349 -16.38 30.78 -8.87
N CYS A 350 -16.58 29.50 -8.55
CA CYS A 350 -17.76 29.00 -7.84
C CYS A 350 -17.84 29.44 -6.36
N LEU A 351 -16.69 29.61 -5.73
CA LEU A 351 -16.59 30.01 -4.32
C LEU A 351 -16.35 31.53 -4.16
N GLY A 352 -16.11 32.25 -5.26
CA GLY A 352 -15.86 33.69 -5.27
C GLY A 352 -14.50 34.08 -4.68
N LEU A 353 -13.49 33.22 -4.79
CA LEU A 353 -12.15 33.49 -4.26
C LEU A 353 -11.42 34.49 -5.17
N ARG A 354 -10.64 35.39 -4.56
CA ARG A 354 -9.95 36.48 -5.27
C ARG A 354 -8.44 36.37 -5.30
N GLY A 355 -7.86 35.37 -4.67
CA GLY A 355 -6.45 35.08 -4.83
C GLY A 355 -6.16 34.43 -6.19
N PRO A 356 -4.90 34.46 -6.65
CA PRO A 356 -4.46 33.70 -7.81
C PRO A 356 -4.87 32.23 -7.75
N ALA A 357 -5.34 31.71 -8.89
CA ALA A 357 -5.57 30.29 -9.12
C ALA A 357 -4.48 29.73 -10.02
N TRP A 358 -3.77 28.73 -9.54
CA TRP A 358 -2.64 28.10 -10.20
C TRP A 358 -2.82 26.59 -10.25
N VAL A 359 -2.57 26.02 -11.42
CA VAL A 359 -2.60 24.58 -11.66
C VAL A 359 -1.23 24.16 -12.17
N CYS A 360 -0.73 23.02 -11.69
CA CYS A 360 0.54 22.48 -12.16
C CYS A 360 0.53 20.98 -12.37
N ASP A 361 1.41 20.56 -13.27
CA ASP A 361 1.75 19.16 -13.49
C ASP A 361 3.27 18.99 -13.34
N THR A 362 3.64 18.28 -12.27
CA THR A 362 4.98 17.77 -12.00
C THR A 362 4.91 16.26 -11.70
N ALA A 363 4.00 15.57 -12.40
CA ALA A 363 3.67 14.17 -12.21
C ALA A 363 3.36 13.83 -10.74
N CYS A 364 4.01 12.83 -10.17
CA CYS A 364 3.77 12.33 -8.81
C CYS A 364 3.95 13.40 -7.71
N SER A 365 4.70 14.47 -7.98
CA SER A 365 4.95 15.55 -7.01
C SER A 365 3.97 16.72 -7.08
N SER A 366 3.00 16.70 -8.01
CA SER A 366 2.14 17.86 -8.32
C SER A 366 1.43 18.46 -7.11
N GLY A 367 0.82 17.63 -6.25
CA GLY A 367 0.13 18.13 -5.05
C GLY A 367 1.07 18.82 -4.07
N LEU A 368 2.25 18.24 -3.83
CA LEU A 368 3.26 18.83 -2.95
C LEU A 368 3.90 20.08 -3.59
N THR A 369 4.15 20.09 -4.89
CA THR A 369 4.64 21.28 -5.60
C THR A 369 3.63 22.42 -5.52
N ALA A 370 2.34 22.14 -5.68
CA ALA A 370 1.26 23.10 -5.48
C ALA A 370 1.24 23.66 -4.06
N PHE A 371 1.32 22.79 -3.05
CA PHE A 371 1.41 23.20 -1.65
C PHE A 371 2.65 24.07 -1.35
N CYS A 372 3.83 23.64 -1.78
CA CYS A 372 5.07 24.39 -1.59
C CYS A 372 4.97 25.77 -2.24
N THR A 373 4.48 25.84 -3.47
CA THR A 373 4.33 27.10 -4.21
C THR A 373 3.31 28.01 -3.53
N ALA A 374 2.19 27.46 -3.05
CA ALA A 374 1.20 28.20 -2.26
C ALA A 374 1.82 28.81 -1.00
N MET A 375 2.63 28.02 -0.28
CA MET A 375 3.37 28.45 0.91
C MET A 375 4.34 29.59 0.61
N TYR A 376 5.07 29.53 -0.50
CA TYR A 376 5.89 30.66 -0.96
C TYR A 376 5.04 31.89 -1.30
N SER A 377 3.88 31.68 -1.93
CA SER A 377 2.98 32.74 -2.38
C SER A 377 2.23 33.47 -1.25
N ILE A 378 1.97 32.84 -0.11
CA ILE A 378 1.33 33.50 1.06
C ILE A 378 2.31 34.17 2.03
N LYS A 379 3.60 33.84 1.97
CA LYS A 379 4.62 34.41 2.86
C LYS A 379 4.69 35.92 2.70
N LYS A 380 4.58 36.63 3.83
CA LYS A 380 4.77 38.09 3.87
C LYS A 380 6.26 38.42 3.71
N PRO A 381 6.60 39.53 3.04
CA PRO A 381 7.97 40.05 3.05
C PRO A 381 8.44 40.27 4.51
N THR A 382 9.64 39.80 4.85
CA THR A 382 10.25 40.11 6.15
C THR A 382 11.04 41.43 6.07
N GLU A 383 11.25 42.09 7.22
CA GLU A 383 12.00 43.36 7.35
C GLU A 383 13.43 43.30 6.79
N ARG A 384 13.98 42.10 6.57
CA ARG A 384 15.35 41.91 6.04
C ARG A 384 15.46 42.01 4.52
N GLY A 385 14.36 42.23 3.78
CA GLY A 385 14.41 42.50 2.33
C GLY A 385 14.94 41.34 1.47
N THR A 386 15.20 40.18 2.06
CA THR A 386 15.67 38.98 1.37
C THR A 386 14.56 37.94 1.43
N GLU A 387 13.98 37.70 0.26
CA GLU A 387 13.09 36.61 -0.15
C GLU A 387 11.59 36.94 -0.31
N SER A 388 11.20 36.81 -1.59
CA SER A 388 9.96 36.95 -2.35
C SER A 388 8.73 37.64 -1.72
N PRO A 389 8.14 38.64 -2.41
CA PRO A 389 6.85 39.19 -2.03
C PRO A 389 5.77 38.12 -2.21
N SER A 390 4.84 38.06 -1.25
CA SER A 390 3.51 37.49 -1.51
C SER A 390 3.02 38.00 -2.87
N VAL A 391 2.46 37.11 -3.69
CA VAL A 391 1.85 37.48 -4.97
C VAL A 391 0.71 38.50 -4.78
N ASP A 392 0.13 38.56 -3.57
CA ASP A 392 -0.78 39.62 -3.13
C ASP A 392 -0.67 39.79 -1.59
N PRO A 393 -0.23 40.96 -1.08
CA PRO A 393 -0.13 41.22 0.36
C PRO A 393 -1.42 41.03 1.16
N HIS A 394 -2.58 41.05 0.50
CA HIS A 394 -3.89 40.80 1.11
C HIS A 394 -4.22 39.31 1.22
N CYS A 395 -3.54 38.45 0.46
CA CYS A 395 -3.69 37.00 0.52
C CYS A 395 -2.85 36.42 1.67
N VAL A 396 -3.51 36.07 2.77
CA VAL A 396 -2.87 35.43 3.94
C VAL A 396 -3.17 33.94 4.05
N GLY A 397 -3.93 33.37 3.12
CA GLY A 397 -4.23 31.94 3.10
C GLY A 397 -4.41 31.38 1.70
N ALA A 398 -4.20 30.08 1.57
CA ALA A 398 -4.28 29.34 0.33
C ALA A 398 -5.01 28.02 0.55
N LEU A 399 -5.85 27.68 -0.42
CA LEU A 399 -6.36 26.34 -0.62
C LEU A 399 -5.37 25.60 -1.53
N ALA A 400 -4.72 24.56 -1.03
CA ALA A 400 -3.66 23.85 -1.75
C ALA A 400 -3.80 22.34 -1.68
N GLY A 401 -3.50 21.63 -2.76
CA GLY A 401 -3.66 20.18 -2.81
C GLY A 401 -3.41 19.56 -4.18
N GLY A 402 -3.96 18.37 -4.40
CA GLY A 402 -3.82 17.64 -5.66
C GLY A 402 -5.00 16.71 -5.95
N THR A 403 -5.15 16.35 -7.22
CA THR A 403 -6.22 15.44 -7.68
C THR A 403 -5.70 14.48 -8.73
N ASN A 404 -6.22 13.26 -8.72
CA ASN A 404 -6.03 12.23 -9.74
C ASN A 404 -7.28 11.35 -9.82
N MET A 405 -7.88 11.26 -11.00
CA MET A 405 -9.08 10.43 -11.25
C MET A 405 -8.84 9.56 -12.48
N ILE A 406 -9.12 8.27 -12.39
CA ILE A 406 -8.79 7.31 -13.44
C ILE A 406 -10.08 6.95 -14.19
N VAL A 407 -10.21 7.50 -15.40
CA VAL A 407 -11.43 7.40 -16.23
C VAL A 407 -11.19 6.73 -17.59
N ASP A 408 -9.94 6.36 -17.90
CA ASP A 408 -9.54 5.72 -19.15
C ASP A 408 -8.48 4.64 -18.89
N ALA A 409 -8.45 3.61 -19.76
CA ALA A 409 -7.48 2.53 -19.69
C ALA A 409 -6.07 2.95 -20.13
N GLY A 410 -5.96 4.02 -20.94
CA GLY A 410 -4.71 4.47 -21.57
C GLY A 410 -3.56 4.66 -20.58
N VAL A 411 -3.86 5.05 -19.35
CA VAL A 411 -2.86 5.23 -18.29
C VAL A 411 -2.26 3.93 -17.78
N TYR A 412 -3.06 2.87 -17.69
CA TYR A 412 -2.58 1.54 -17.33
C TYR A 412 -1.76 0.95 -18.47
N ILE A 413 -2.22 1.14 -19.71
CA ILE A 413 -1.53 0.70 -20.92
C ILE A 413 -0.16 1.38 -21.05
N GLY A 414 -0.12 2.71 -20.87
CA GLY A 414 1.11 3.50 -20.98
C GLY A 414 2.13 3.17 -19.90
N ALA A 415 1.68 2.94 -18.66
CA ALA A 415 2.57 2.57 -17.55
C ALA A 415 3.03 1.09 -17.63
N SER A 416 2.16 0.18 -18.07
CA SER A 416 2.54 -1.22 -18.35
C SER A 416 3.56 -1.32 -19.48
N GLY A 417 3.38 -0.56 -20.57
CA GLY A 417 4.34 -0.49 -21.67
C GLY A 417 5.72 0.05 -21.28
N GLN A 418 5.81 0.76 -20.14
CA GLN A 418 7.06 1.24 -19.54
C GLN A 418 7.56 0.34 -18.40
N HIS A 419 6.87 -0.76 -18.10
CA HIS A 419 7.17 -1.65 -16.96
C HIS A 419 7.23 -0.92 -15.62
N MET A 420 6.37 0.08 -15.42
CA MET A 420 6.31 0.83 -14.16
C MET A 420 5.35 0.23 -13.14
N LEU A 421 4.39 -0.58 -13.59
CA LEU A 421 3.35 -1.13 -12.73
C LEU A 421 3.78 -2.47 -12.14
N SER A 422 3.36 -2.73 -10.91
CA SER A 422 3.56 -4.04 -10.26
C SER A 422 2.77 -5.12 -11.01
N VAL A 423 3.37 -6.28 -11.28
CA VAL A 423 2.64 -7.44 -11.84
C VAL A 423 1.69 -8.02 -10.78
N LYS A 424 2.03 -7.87 -9.50
CA LYS A 424 1.24 -8.31 -8.34
C LYS A 424 0.08 -7.37 -8.00
N GLY A 425 0.04 -6.17 -8.58
CA GLY A 425 -1.08 -5.25 -8.43
C GLY A 425 -1.06 -4.34 -7.20
N ARG A 426 0.05 -4.28 -6.46
CA ARG A 426 0.19 -3.44 -5.24
C ARG A 426 1.59 -2.79 -5.20
N CYS A 427 1.73 -1.73 -4.40
CA CYS A 427 3.05 -1.19 -4.06
C CYS A 427 3.66 -2.00 -2.91
N PHE A 428 4.74 -2.74 -3.17
CA PHE A 428 5.48 -3.49 -2.15
C PHE A 428 6.67 -2.65 -1.66
N THR A 429 6.34 -1.51 -1.04
CA THR A 429 7.32 -0.49 -0.64
C THR A 429 8.35 -1.01 0.36
N PHE A 430 9.62 -0.89 0.01
CA PHE A 430 10.80 -1.38 0.76
C PHE A 430 10.87 -2.90 0.95
N ASP A 431 9.96 -3.65 0.32
CA ASP A 431 9.97 -5.10 0.33
C ASP A 431 10.84 -5.62 -0.83
N MET A 432 11.57 -6.72 -0.62
CA MET A 432 12.42 -7.32 -1.65
C MET A 432 11.65 -7.65 -2.93
N SER A 433 10.35 -7.87 -2.80
CA SER A 433 9.47 -8.27 -3.87
C SER A 433 8.84 -7.09 -4.64
N GLY A 434 9.29 -5.85 -4.37
CA GLY A 434 8.96 -4.61 -5.07
C GLY A 434 9.32 -4.65 -6.56
N ASP A 435 8.29 -4.75 -7.40
CA ASP A 435 8.40 -4.91 -8.86
C ASP A 435 7.77 -3.75 -9.65
N GLY A 436 7.28 -2.71 -8.97
CA GLY A 436 6.55 -1.60 -9.58
C GLY A 436 5.50 -1.01 -8.64
N TYR A 437 4.84 0.05 -9.10
CA TYR A 437 3.77 0.69 -8.32
C TYR A 437 2.38 0.24 -8.76
N ALA A 438 1.36 0.54 -7.96
CA ALA A 438 -0.04 0.40 -8.31
C ALA A 438 -0.72 1.77 -8.38
N ARG A 439 -1.64 1.94 -9.34
CA ARG A 439 -2.30 3.24 -9.57
C ARG A 439 -3.42 3.45 -8.55
N GLY A 440 -3.63 4.69 -8.13
CA GLY A 440 -4.72 5.05 -7.21
C GLY A 440 -5.42 6.34 -7.62
N GLU A 441 -6.66 6.49 -7.19
CA GLU A 441 -7.47 7.70 -7.31
C GLU A 441 -7.46 8.48 -5.99
N GLY A 442 -7.62 9.79 -6.10
CA GLY A 442 -7.88 10.63 -4.95
C GLY A 442 -7.82 12.12 -5.23
N THR A 443 -8.47 12.89 -4.38
CA THR A 443 -8.39 14.34 -4.32
C THR A 443 -8.17 14.73 -2.87
N SER A 444 -7.14 15.53 -2.60
CA SER A 444 -6.89 16.06 -1.26
C SER A 444 -6.63 17.55 -1.33
N MET A 445 -7.19 18.30 -0.39
CA MET A 445 -7.00 19.74 -0.26
C MET A 445 -6.75 20.10 1.21
N CYS A 446 -5.96 21.13 1.42
CA CYS A 446 -5.76 21.74 2.74
C CYS A 446 -5.90 23.27 2.63
N TYR A 447 -6.45 23.88 3.67
CA TYR A 447 -6.46 25.32 3.82
C TYR A 447 -5.32 25.72 4.77
N VAL A 448 -4.32 26.38 4.20
CA VAL A 448 -3.15 26.87 4.94
C VAL A 448 -3.20 28.38 5.05
N MET A 449 -2.89 28.92 6.23
CA MET A 449 -2.84 30.36 6.47
C MET A 449 -1.62 30.78 7.26
N ILE A 450 -1.15 32.00 7.00
CA ILE A 450 -0.11 32.62 7.84
C ILE A 450 -0.76 33.44 8.94
N SER A 451 -0.54 33.03 10.19
CA SER A 451 -0.97 33.77 11.37
C SER A 451 0.13 33.84 12.43
N ASN A 452 0.05 34.87 13.26
CA ASN A 452 0.82 34.99 14.50
C ASN A 452 -0.10 35.03 15.73
N ASN A 453 -1.38 34.72 15.55
CA ASN A 453 -2.39 34.72 16.61
C ASN A 453 -2.34 33.38 17.38
N ASP A 454 -2.36 33.47 18.71
CA ASP A 454 -2.37 32.30 19.58
C ASP A 454 -3.61 31.43 19.35
N ARG A 455 -4.77 32.06 19.09
CA ARG A 455 -6.00 31.31 18.79
C ARG A 455 -5.87 30.44 17.53
N ASP A 456 -5.24 30.95 16.47
CA ASP A 456 -5.07 30.18 15.23
C ASP A 456 -4.05 29.04 15.44
N THR A 457 -3.10 29.24 16.36
CA THR A 457 -2.15 28.19 16.78
C THR A 457 -2.86 27.07 17.56
N GLU A 458 -3.87 27.40 18.35
CA GLU A 458 -4.68 26.42 19.11
C GLU A 458 -5.66 25.64 18.23
N MET A 459 -6.13 26.25 17.12
CA MET A 459 -7.13 25.65 16.23
C MET A 459 -6.53 24.94 15.00
N GLN A 460 -5.22 24.96 14.80
CA GLN A 460 -4.57 24.31 13.65
C GLN A 460 -4.60 22.77 13.77
N GLU A 461 -4.67 22.08 12.64
CA GLU A 461 -4.44 20.63 12.56
C GLU A 461 -2.93 20.33 12.53
N ALA A 462 -2.14 21.17 11.86
CA ALA A 462 -0.69 21.03 11.76
C ALA A 462 0.01 22.37 11.44
N CYS A 463 1.32 22.43 11.66
CA CYS A 463 2.16 23.57 11.30
C CYS A 463 3.16 23.16 10.21
N ALA A 464 3.14 23.85 9.07
CA ALA A 464 4.10 23.64 8.00
C ALA A 464 5.35 24.49 8.25
N ILE A 465 6.43 23.85 8.70
CA ILE A 465 7.64 24.54 9.20
C ILE A 465 8.74 24.71 8.14
N GLY A 466 8.78 23.89 7.09
CA GLY A 466 9.73 24.03 5.99
C GLY A 466 9.34 23.17 4.79
N ASN A 467 9.68 23.62 3.58
CA ASN A 467 9.35 22.90 2.35
C ASN A 467 10.31 23.26 1.22
N LYS A 468 10.63 22.30 0.34
CA LYS A 468 11.49 22.53 -0.83
C LYS A 468 11.06 21.68 -2.01
N VAL A 469 11.30 22.23 -3.19
CA VAL A 469 11.17 21.56 -4.49
C VAL A 469 12.48 21.78 -5.23
N ASN A 470 13.02 20.74 -5.85
CA ASN A 470 14.18 20.80 -6.74
C ASN A 470 13.99 19.84 -7.93
N GLN A 471 15.06 19.60 -8.68
CA GLN A 471 15.02 18.74 -9.86
C GLN A 471 16.29 17.89 -9.94
N ASP A 472 16.15 16.65 -10.41
CA ASP A 472 17.23 15.66 -10.47
C ASP A 472 18.39 16.02 -11.40
N GLY A 473 18.16 16.96 -12.31
CA GLY A 473 19.08 17.40 -13.34
C GLY A 473 19.34 16.31 -14.37
N ARG A 474 20.61 16.21 -14.77
CA ARG A 474 21.09 15.14 -15.64
C ARG A 474 21.38 13.88 -14.80
N SER A 475 20.35 13.07 -14.56
CA SER A 475 20.45 11.74 -13.92
C SER A 475 20.76 10.64 -14.94
N ALA A 476 20.70 9.36 -14.52
CA ALA A 476 21.07 8.22 -15.37
C ALA A 476 20.14 8.04 -16.59
N SER A 477 18.87 8.43 -16.45
CA SER A 477 17.88 8.54 -17.53
C SER A 477 16.85 9.60 -17.15
N MET A 478 16.03 10.06 -18.09
CA MET A 478 15.00 11.09 -17.83
C MET A 478 14.02 10.71 -16.71
N THR A 479 13.81 9.42 -16.47
CA THR A 479 12.86 8.88 -15.49
C THR A 479 13.54 8.19 -14.30
N ALA A 480 14.87 8.08 -14.29
CA ALA A 480 15.60 7.48 -13.18
C ALA A 480 15.73 8.48 -12.02
N PRO A 481 15.50 8.03 -10.77
CA PRO A 481 15.64 8.88 -9.58
C PRO A 481 17.09 9.27 -9.33
N ASN A 482 17.30 10.36 -8.59
CA ASN A 482 18.63 10.81 -8.17
C ASN A 482 18.76 11.00 -6.65
N GLY A 483 19.41 10.05 -5.97
CA GLY A 483 19.66 10.10 -4.53
C GLY A 483 20.31 11.40 -4.03
N PRO A 484 21.38 11.93 -4.65
CA PRO A 484 21.96 13.22 -4.27
C PRO A 484 20.96 14.38 -4.33
N SER A 485 20.11 14.45 -5.36
CA SER A 485 19.08 15.49 -5.49
C SER A 485 18.00 15.37 -4.43
N GLN A 486 17.56 14.15 -4.09
CA GLN A 486 16.65 13.92 -2.95
C GLN A 486 17.28 14.39 -1.63
N GLN A 487 18.54 14.02 -1.36
CA GLN A 487 19.26 14.47 -0.16
C GLN A 487 19.38 16.00 -0.09
N MET A 488 19.64 16.66 -1.22
CA MET A 488 19.71 18.12 -1.29
C MET A 488 18.35 18.76 -0.97
N CYS A 489 17.26 18.20 -1.50
CA CYS A 489 15.91 18.67 -1.24
C CYS A 489 15.57 18.56 0.25
N ILE A 490 15.78 17.38 0.84
CA ILE A 490 15.53 17.10 2.26
C ILE A 490 16.39 18.00 3.17
N LYS A 491 17.70 18.12 2.89
CA LYS A 491 18.58 19.00 3.68
C LYS A 491 18.14 20.46 3.59
N ALA A 492 17.65 20.90 2.43
CA ALA A 492 17.18 22.27 2.25
C ALA A 492 15.85 22.53 2.96
N SER A 493 14.93 21.56 3.01
CA SER A 493 13.67 21.69 3.77
C SER A 493 13.92 21.70 5.29
N LEU A 494 14.80 20.83 5.80
CA LEU A 494 15.20 20.82 7.21
C LEU A 494 15.89 22.14 7.62
N ARG A 495 16.76 22.69 6.77
CA ARG A 495 17.38 24.00 7.02
C ARG A 495 16.36 25.13 7.06
N GLU A 496 15.36 25.11 6.17
CA GLU A 496 14.28 26.10 6.22
C GLU A 496 13.44 25.97 7.48
N ALA A 497 13.16 24.72 7.91
CA ALA A 497 12.45 24.44 9.14
C ALA A 497 13.25 24.77 10.42
N GLY A 498 14.58 24.88 10.32
CA GLY A 498 15.46 25.10 11.47
C GLY A 498 15.53 23.91 12.44
N VAL A 499 15.30 22.69 11.94
CA VAL A 499 15.32 21.45 12.72
C VAL A 499 16.46 20.53 12.26
N MET A 500 16.89 19.63 13.14
CA MET A 500 17.89 18.62 12.85
C MET A 500 17.23 17.30 12.41
N PRO A 501 17.93 16.43 11.66
CA PRO A 501 17.39 15.14 11.27
C PRO A 501 16.89 14.27 12.44
N HIS A 502 17.52 14.36 13.61
CA HIS A 502 17.10 13.60 14.80
C HIS A 502 15.86 14.16 15.51
N ASP A 503 15.37 15.33 15.10
CA ASP A 503 14.10 15.89 15.56
C ASP A 503 12.89 15.29 14.81
N ILE A 504 13.13 14.55 13.71
CA ILE A 504 12.09 13.95 12.87
C ILE A 504 11.75 12.55 13.39
N THR A 505 10.50 12.34 13.80
CA THR A 505 10.03 11.07 14.35
C THR A 505 9.64 10.05 13.27
N ALA A 506 9.07 10.52 12.17
CA ALA A 506 8.58 9.68 11.08
C ALA A 506 8.73 10.41 9.74
N SER A 507 8.78 9.63 8.66
CA SER A 507 8.80 10.12 7.28
C SER A 507 7.77 9.36 6.47
N GLU A 508 6.84 10.09 5.86
CA GLU A 508 6.01 9.57 4.77
C GLU A 508 6.83 9.64 3.48
N CYS A 509 7.17 8.48 2.91
CA CYS A 509 8.09 8.36 1.79
C CYS A 509 7.35 8.41 0.45
N HIS A 510 8.07 8.72 -0.64
CA HIS A 510 7.50 8.54 -1.99
C HIS A 510 7.15 7.07 -2.25
N GLY A 511 8.03 6.16 -1.84
CA GLY A 511 7.71 4.76 -1.52
C GLY A 511 6.90 4.01 -2.59
N THR A 512 7.36 3.99 -3.84
CA THR A 512 6.57 3.45 -4.94
C THR A 512 6.61 1.93 -5.07
N GLY A 513 7.45 1.22 -4.32
CA GLY A 513 7.58 -0.23 -4.45
C GLY A 513 8.40 -0.64 -5.68
N THR A 514 9.25 0.26 -6.17
CA THR A 514 10.06 0.02 -7.38
C THR A 514 11.46 -0.43 -6.98
N SER A 515 11.97 -1.47 -7.66
CA SER A 515 13.30 -2.03 -7.39
C SER A 515 14.46 -1.03 -7.50
N LEU A 516 14.29 0.03 -8.32
CA LEU A 516 15.30 1.09 -8.48
C LEU A 516 15.05 2.30 -7.57
N GLY A 517 13.81 2.61 -7.21
CA GLY A 517 13.46 3.84 -6.50
C GLY A 517 13.40 3.72 -4.99
N ASP A 518 13.16 2.51 -4.48
CA ASP A 518 13.08 2.26 -3.04
C ASP A 518 14.47 2.23 -2.35
N PRO A 519 15.54 1.61 -2.92
CA PRO A 519 16.90 1.74 -2.41
C PRO A 519 17.50 3.14 -2.60
#